data_AF-A0A7S0Z2A0-F1
#
_entry.id   AF-A0A7S0Z2A0-F1
#
_cell.length_a   1.000
_cell.length_b   1.000
_cell.length_c   1.000
_cell.angle_alpha   90.00
_cell.angle_beta   90.00
_cell.angle_gamma   90.00
#
_symmetry.space_group_name_H-M   'P 1'
#
loop_
_entity.id
_entity.type
_entity.pdbx_description
1 polymer ?
#
loop_
_entity_poly.entity_id
_entity_poly.type
_entity_poly.pdbx_seq_one_letter_code
_entity_poly.pdbx_strand_id
1 'polypeptide(L)'
;KGGWVSDDPKPLLDAAARGDREEVIRLLALGEDVMKRDDGDRTALHLAVIGGHRGVVEALLGVQGAERLTLARDEDAYTCLHFAAQHGSIDLIDMLVPVGGERMLGAKTAMHAWTAHEVAKRAGKADAARHIKGMMDKEAPRTGSLGSQVGTWFKGRFGGSGSVSRGKDM
;
A
#
# COMPACT_ATOMS: atom_id res chain seq x y z
N LYS A 1 18.79 -36.85 -10.30
CA LYS A 1 18.20 -36.16 -9.13
C LYS A 1 18.78 -34.75 -9.09
N GLY A 2 17.98 -33.74 -9.41
CA GLY A 2 18.30 -32.32 -9.24
C GLY A 2 16.97 -31.62 -9.05
N GLY A 3 16.72 -31.15 -7.84
CA GLY A 3 15.42 -30.66 -7.41
C GLY A 3 15.00 -29.41 -8.18
N TRP A 4 13.73 -29.36 -8.53
CA TRP A 4 13.03 -28.20 -9.04
C TRP A 4 13.18 -27.05 -8.05
N VAL A 5 14.04 -26.08 -8.34
CA VAL A 5 13.76 -24.70 -7.91
C VAL A 5 12.79 -24.22 -8.96
N SER A 6 11.50 -24.23 -8.64
CA SER A 6 10.52 -23.48 -9.42
C SER A 6 10.89 -22.01 -9.28
N ASP A 7 11.78 -21.53 -10.15
CA ASP A 7 11.93 -20.11 -10.45
C ASP A 7 10.64 -19.72 -11.20
N ASP A 8 9.52 -19.76 -10.50
CA ASP A 8 8.27 -19.21 -11.00
C ASP A 8 8.57 -17.72 -11.16
N PRO A 9 8.62 -17.21 -12.41
CA PRO A 9 9.02 -15.85 -12.64
C PRO A 9 8.07 -14.93 -11.86
N LYS A 10 8.65 -14.00 -11.13
CA LYS A 10 7.94 -13.03 -10.30
C LYS A 10 8.15 -11.62 -10.88
N PRO A 11 7.81 -11.38 -12.15
CA PRO A 11 8.17 -10.15 -12.86
C PRO A 11 7.61 -8.91 -12.17
N LEU A 12 6.41 -9.01 -11.58
CA LEU A 12 5.80 -7.91 -10.84
C LEU A 12 6.58 -7.56 -9.55
N LEU A 13 7.08 -8.58 -8.83
CA LEU A 13 7.89 -8.35 -7.63
C LEU A 13 9.25 -7.77 -8.02
N ASP A 14 9.88 -8.29 -9.08
CA ASP A 14 11.17 -7.79 -9.56
C ASP A 14 11.08 -6.35 -10.08
N ALA A 15 10.03 -6.02 -10.83
CA ALA A 15 9.77 -4.66 -11.29
C ALA A 15 9.52 -3.71 -10.10
N ALA A 16 8.74 -4.15 -9.10
CA ALA A 16 8.48 -3.36 -7.91
C ALA A 16 9.74 -3.12 -7.06
N ALA A 17 10.60 -4.13 -6.89
CA ALA A 17 11.87 -4.00 -6.18
C ALA A 17 12.84 -3.04 -6.89
N ARG A 18 12.86 -3.04 -8.23
CA ARG A 18 13.67 -2.11 -9.04
C ARG A 18 13.10 -0.70 -9.13
N GLY A 19 11.84 -0.48 -8.73
CA GLY A 19 11.17 0.82 -8.85
C GLY A 19 10.68 1.12 -10.26
N ASP A 20 10.58 0.11 -11.13
CA ASP A 20 10.18 0.26 -12.52
C ASP A 20 8.66 0.42 -12.65
N ARG A 21 8.20 1.66 -12.44
CA ARG A 21 6.77 2.00 -12.47
C ARG A 21 6.09 1.63 -13.78
N GLU A 22 6.76 1.83 -14.91
CA GLU A 22 6.15 1.53 -16.21
C GLU A 22 5.94 0.04 -16.39
N GLU A 23 6.93 -0.76 -16.01
CA GLU A 23 6.82 -2.22 -16.07
C GLU A 23 5.76 -2.74 -15.09
N VAL A 24 5.68 -2.20 -13.88
CA VAL A 24 4.60 -2.53 -12.93
C VAL A 24 3.23 -2.25 -13.54
N ILE A 25 3.02 -1.07 -14.15
CA ILE A 25 1.74 -0.74 -14.80
C ILE A 25 1.42 -1.70 -15.93
N ARG A 26 2.42 -2.04 -16.77
CA ARG A 26 2.25 -3.00 -17.86
C ARG A 26 1.83 -4.38 -17.33
N LEU A 27 2.53 -4.90 -16.33
CA LEU A 27 2.27 -6.21 -15.72
C LEU A 27 0.89 -6.27 -15.06
N LEU A 28 0.49 -5.21 -14.35
CA LEU A 28 -0.86 -5.10 -13.79
C LEU A 28 -1.94 -5.09 -14.89
N ALA A 29 -1.69 -4.42 -16.02
CA ALA A 29 -2.60 -4.41 -17.16
C ALA A 29 -2.71 -5.79 -17.84
N LEU A 30 -1.68 -6.62 -17.74
CA LEU A 30 -1.68 -8.02 -18.21
C LEU A 30 -2.41 -8.98 -17.24
N GLY A 31 -2.87 -8.49 -16.08
CA GLY A 31 -3.61 -9.29 -15.11
C GLY A 31 -2.72 -10.13 -14.20
N GLU A 32 -1.45 -9.76 -14.02
CA GLU A 32 -0.58 -10.38 -13.02
C GLU A 32 -1.20 -10.32 -11.62
N ASP A 33 -0.96 -11.37 -10.83
CA ASP A 33 -1.48 -11.44 -9.46
C ASP A 33 -0.70 -10.49 -8.54
N VAL A 34 -1.33 -9.37 -8.17
CA VAL A 34 -0.77 -8.38 -7.26
C VAL A 34 -0.52 -8.92 -5.84
N MET A 35 -1.17 -10.04 -5.47
CA MET A 35 -1.00 -10.70 -4.17
C MET A 35 0.13 -11.74 -4.19
N LYS A 36 0.80 -11.94 -5.33
CA LYS A 36 1.94 -12.85 -5.42
C LYS A 36 3.04 -12.43 -4.45
N ARG A 37 3.70 -13.43 -3.86
CA ARG A 37 4.67 -13.27 -2.79
C ARG A 37 6.03 -13.84 -3.17
N ASP A 38 7.08 -13.27 -2.60
CA ASP A 38 8.40 -13.88 -2.61
C ASP A 38 8.59 -14.87 -1.47
N ASP A 39 9.80 -15.40 -1.33
CA ASP A 39 10.12 -16.43 -0.34
C ASP A 39 10.05 -15.94 1.11
N GLY A 40 10.02 -14.62 1.33
CA GLY A 40 9.80 -14.00 2.65
C GLY A 40 8.36 -13.54 2.86
N ASP A 41 7.41 -14.07 2.08
CA ASP A 41 6.00 -13.67 2.09
C ASP A 41 5.75 -12.19 1.70
N ARG A 42 6.73 -11.52 1.08
CA ARG A 42 6.62 -10.10 0.70
C ARG A 42 5.90 -9.96 -0.63
N THR A 43 4.93 -9.05 -0.67
CA THR A 43 4.23 -8.66 -1.90
C THR A 43 5.00 -7.56 -2.65
N ALA A 44 4.61 -7.28 -3.89
CA ALA A 44 5.14 -6.15 -4.66
C ALA A 44 5.06 -4.82 -3.90
N LEU A 45 4.02 -4.60 -3.08
CA LEU A 45 3.89 -3.37 -2.27
C LEU A 45 4.93 -3.29 -1.15
N HIS A 46 5.27 -4.41 -0.51
CA HIS A 46 6.35 -4.44 0.47
C HIS A 46 7.68 -4.03 -0.18
N LEU A 47 8.02 -4.64 -1.31
CA LEU A 47 9.27 -4.37 -2.02
C LEU A 47 9.36 -2.92 -2.49
N ALA A 48 8.26 -2.37 -3.03
CA ALA A 48 8.18 -0.97 -3.43
C ALA A 48 8.39 -0.01 -2.25
N VAL A 49 7.81 -0.31 -1.09
CA VAL A 49 7.95 0.52 0.11
C VAL A 49 9.34 0.43 0.73
N ILE A 50 9.92 -0.78 0.81
CA ILE A 50 11.30 -1.00 1.26
C ILE A 50 12.28 -0.25 0.36
N GLY A 51 12.06 -0.27 -0.96
CA GLY A 51 12.85 0.47 -1.93
C GLY A 51 12.59 1.99 -1.96
N GLY A 52 11.56 2.49 -1.28
CA GLY A 52 11.18 3.90 -1.31
C GLY A 52 10.56 4.36 -2.63
N HIS A 53 10.10 3.42 -3.47
CA HIS A 53 9.65 3.66 -4.84
C HIS A 53 8.23 4.22 -4.89
N ARG A 54 8.08 5.49 -4.54
CA ARG A 54 6.78 6.20 -4.49
C ARG A 54 5.91 5.97 -5.72
N GLY A 55 6.46 6.10 -6.92
CA GLY A 55 5.69 5.95 -8.15
C GLY A 55 5.12 4.54 -8.36
N VAL A 56 5.83 3.52 -7.87
CA VAL A 56 5.33 2.13 -7.86
C VAL A 56 4.26 1.95 -6.80
N VAL A 57 4.46 2.50 -5.60
CA VAL A 57 3.46 2.48 -4.52
C VAL A 57 2.14 3.11 -4.99
N GLU A 58 2.20 4.27 -5.63
CA GLU A 58 1.01 4.93 -6.19
C GLU A 58 0.30 4.05 -7.23
N ALA A 59 1.04 3.38 -8.12
CA ALA A 59 0.48 2.47 -9.12
C ALA A 59 -0.20 1.24 -8.47
N LEU A 60 0.45 0.63 -7.48
CA LEU A 60 -0.07 -0.54 -6.76
C LEU A 60 -1.28 -0.19 -5.89
N LEU A 61 -1.34 1.01 -5.31
CA LEU A 61 -2.50 1.46 -4.53
C LEU A 61 -3.70 1.84 -5.41
N GLY A 62 -3.48 2.08 -6.70
CA GLY A 62 -4.54 2.36 -7.67
C GLY A 62 -5.30 1.11 -8.15
N VAL A 63 -4.83 -0.10 -7.81
CA VAL A 63 -5.48 -1.34 -8.25
C VAL A 63 -6.73 -1.65 -7.42
N GLN A 64 -7.68 -2.34 -8.02
CA GLN A 64 -8.86 -2.82 -7.30
C GLN A 64 -8.44 -3.81 -6.20
N GLY A 65 -8.89 -3.58 -4.98
CA GLY A 65 -8.52 -4.41 -3.83
C GLY A 65 -7.19 -4.04 -3.16
N ALA A 66 -6.65 -2.85 -3.43
CA ALA A 66 -5.45 -2.33 -2.77
C ALA A 66 -5.50 -2.38 -1.23
N GLU A 67 -6.69 -2.29 -0.61
CA GLU A 67 -6.86 -2.47 0.84
C GLU A 67 -6.36 -3.84 1.34
N ARG A 68 -6.61 -4.92 0.59
CA ARG A 68 -6.09 -6.23 0.96
C ARG A 68 -4.56 -6.27 0.84
N LEU A 69 -4.01 -5.52 -0.12
CA LEU A 69 -2.57 -5.47 -0.39
C LEU A 69 -1.82 -4.72 0.71
N THR A 70 -2.41 -3.63 1.24
CA THR A 70 -1.85 -2.86 2.36
C THR A 70 -1.85 -3.64 3.67
N LEU A 71 -2.79 -4.57 3.84
CA LEU A 71 -2.88 -5.46 5.01
C LEU A 71 -2.09 -6.76 4.87
N ALA A 72 -1.43 -6.98 3.72
CA ALA A 72 -0.57 -8.13 3.54
C ALA A 72 0.57 -8.12 4.57
N ARG A 73 0.97 -9.32 4.98
CA ARG A 73 1.98 -9.57 6.00
C ARG A 73 3.08 -10.45 5.43
N ASP A 74 4.31 -10.07 5.69
CA ASP A 74 5.49 -10.91 5.44
C ASP A 74 5.64 -12.01 6.50
N GLU A 75 6.74 -12.78 6.43
CA GLU A 75 7.03 -13.90 7.32
C GLU A 75 7.08 -13.52 8.82
N ASP A 76 7.47 -12.28 9.13
CA ASP A 76 7.55 -11.74 10.49
C ASP A 76 6.30 -10.95 10.90
N ALA A 77 5.24 -11.06 10.10
CA ALA A 77 4.00 -10.29 10.21
C ALA A 77 4.17 -8.77 10.11
N TYR A 78 5.25 -8.29 9.48
CA TYR A 78 5.36 -6.90 9.08
C TYR A 78 4.42 -6.61 7.91
N THR A 79 3.84 -5.43 7.96
CA THR A 79 3.08 -4.84 6.85
C THR A 79 3.94 -3.76 6.20
N CYS A 80 3.58 -3.32 5.00
CA CYS A 80 4.30 -2.22 4.35
C CYS A 80 4.31 -0.91 5.18
N LEU A 81 3.32 -0.67 6.06
CA LEU A 81 3.36 0.48 6.99
C LEU A 81 4.47 0.35 8.05
N HIS A 82 4.75 -0.87 8.53
CA HIS A 82 5.87 -1.09 9.47
C HIS A 82 7.21 -0.75 8.82
N PHE A 83 7.40 -1.14 7.55
CA PHE A 83 8.58 -0.74 6.78
C PHE A 83 8.63 0.77 6.58
N ALA A 84 7.56 1.42 6.09
CA ALA A 84 7.53 2.87 5.93
C ALA A 84 7.87 3.62 7.23
N ALA A 85 7.37 3.12 8.37
CA ALA A 85 7.66 3.64 9.70
C ALA A 85 9.11 3.42 10.14
N GLN A 86 9.69 2.24 9.85
CA GLN A 86 11.10 1.92 10.12
C GLN A 86 12.05 2.82 9.33
N HIS A 87 11.74 3.08 8.06
CA HIS A 87 12.50 3.98 7.21
C HIS A 87 12.28 5.47 7.59
N GLY A 88 11.14 5.78 8.18
CA GLY A 88 10.74 7.14 8.58
C GLY A 88 10.12 7.94 7.43
N SER A 89 9.61 7.26 6.41
CA SER A 89 9.11 7.85 5.17
C SER A 89 7.68 8.34 5.35
N ILE A 90 7.52 9.60 5.79
CA ILE A 90 6.21 10.24 6.00
C ILE A 90 5.38 10.22 4.71
N ASP A 91 5.99 10.48 3.55
CA ASP A 91 5.30 10.43 2.26
C ASP A 91 4.64 9.07 1.97
N LEU A 92 5.32 7.97 2.32
CA LEU A 92 4.76 6.62 2.13
C LEU A 92 3.66 6.34 3.16
N ILE A 93 3.81 6.80 4.40
CA ILE A 93 2.78 6.71 5.44
C ILE A 93 1.50 7.42 4.98
N ASP A 94 1.62 8.64 4.44
CA ASP A 94 0.50 9.43 3.93
C ASP A 94 -0.21 8.80 2.73
N MET A 95 0.48 7.97 1.95
CA MET A 95 -0.15 7.21 0.86
C MET A 95 -0.82 5.92 1.35
N LEU A 96 -0.22 5.22 2.31
CA LEU A 96 -0.67 3.90 2.76
C LEU A 96 -1.86 3.96 3.71
N VAL A 97 -1.82 4.86 4.70
CA VAL A 97 -2.84 4.94 5.77
C VAL A 97 -4.24 5.23 5.24
N PRO A 98 -4.47 6.14 4.26
CA PRO A 98 -5.81 6.37 3.72
C PRO A 98 -6.43 5.15 3.03
N VAL A 99 -5.62 4.20 2.54
CA VAL A 99 -6.09 2.98 1.86
C VAL A 99 -6.27 1.83 2.85
N GLY A 100 -5.34 1.66 3.80
CA GLY A 100 -5.38 0.58 4.80
C GLY A 100 -6.16 0.89 6.07
N GLY A 101 -6.42 2.17 6.34
CA GLY A 101 -7.16 2.68 7.49
C GLY A 101 -6.62 2.24 8.86
N GLU A 102 -7.51 2.25 9.85
CA GLU A 102 -7.21 1.86 11.23
C GLU A 102 -6.65 0.44 11.36
N ARG A 103 -7.13 -0.50 10.52
CA ARG A 103 -6.64 -1.90 10.52
C ARG A 103 -5.15 -1.97 10.26
N MET A 104 -4.63 -1.08 9.41
CA MET A 104 -3.21 -1.00 9.12
C MET A 104 -2.43 -0.35 10.27
N LEU A 105 -2.97 0.71 10.87
CA LEU A 105 -2.37 1.40 12.02
C LEU A 105 -2.24 0.48 13.25
N GLY A 106 -3.26 -0.34 13.49
CA GLY A 106 -3.31 -1.30 14.59
C GLY A 106 -2.65 -2.66 14.31
N ALA A 107 -2.09 -2.87 13.11
CA ALA A 107 -1.41 -4.12 12.77
C ALA A 107 -0.18 -4.31 13.68
N LYS A 108 0.08 -5.56 14.07
CA LYS A 108 1.16 -5.93 14.99
C LYS A 108 2.06 -6.99 14.37
N THR A 109 3.37 -6.82 14.56
CA THR A 109 4.41 -7.78 14.18
C THR A 109 4.37 -9.05 15.04
N ALA A 110 4.94 -10.15 14.54
CA ALA A 110 4.88 -11.45 15.22
C ALA A 110 5.77 -11.51 16.46
N MET A 111 7.03 -11.06 16.36
CA MET A 111 8.00 -11.22 17.44
C MET A 111 7.69 -10.39 18.68
N HIS A 112 7.29 -9.13 18.50
CA HIS A 112 7.19 -8.16 19.60
C HIS A 112 5.81 -7.53 19.73
N ALA A 113 4.86 -7.90 18.89
CA ALA A 113 3.53 -7.30 18.83
C ALA A 113 3.55 -5.76 18.63
N TRP A 114 4.63 -5.24 18.03
CA TRP A 114 4.80 -3.81 17.77
C TRP A 114 3.93 -3.34 16.64
N THR A 115 3.35 -2.15 16.81
CA THR A 115 2.68 -1.40 15.74
C THR A 115 3.70 -0.60 14.93
N ALA A 116 3.29 -0.07 13.79
CA ALA A 116 4.11 0.83 12.99
C ALA A 116 4.62 2.04 13.80
N HIS A 117 3.80 2.59 14.71
CA HIS A 117 4.23 3.65 15.63
C HIS A 117 5.39 3.21 16.53
N GLU A 118 5.32 2.01 17.12
CA GLU A 118 6.40 1.49 17.96
C GLU A 118 7.67 1.18 17.18
N VAL A 119 7.53 0.65 15.95
CA VAL A 119 8.65 0.42 15.04
C VAL A 119 9.37 1.73 14.71
N ALA A 120 8.64 2.81 14.38
CA ALA A 120 9.24 4.13 14.14
C ALA A 120 10.02 4.65 15.35
N LYS A 121 9.48 4.49 16.57
CA LYS A 121 10.18 4.90 17.80
C LYS A 121 11.47 4.12 18.01
N ARG A 122 11.43 2.79 17.83
CA ARG A 122 12.59 1.89 17.99
C ARG A 122 13.68 2.20 16.96
N ALA A 123 13.29 2.58 15.75
CA ALA A 123 14.19 2.99 14.67
C ALA A 123 14.71 4.43 14.80
N GLY A 124 14.33 5.17 15.86
CA GLY A 124 14.73 6.57 16.07
C GLY A 124 14.05 7.56 15.14
N LYS A 125 12.97 7.17 14.44
CA LYS A 125 12.22 8.00 13.49
C LYS A 125 11.14 8.80 14.22
N ALA A 126 11.57 9.76 15.03
CA ALA A 126 10.68 10.55 15.89
C ALA A 126 9.58 11.29 15.11
N ASP A 127 9.86 11.79 13.91
CA ASP A 127 8.88 12.51 13.09
C ASP A 127 7.79 11.58 12.57
N ALA A 128 8.19 10.44 12.00
CA ALA A 128 7.26 9.40 11.55
C ALA A 128 6.43 8.84 12.71
N ALA A 129 7.04 8.60 13.87
CA ALA A 129 6.32 8.16 15.07
C ALA A 129 5.26 9.20 15.50
N ARG A 130 5.63 10.48 15.58
CA ARG A 130 4.69 11.55 15.90
C ARG A 130 3.57 11.66 14.87
N HIS A 131 3.88 11.49 13.60
CA HIS A 131 2.92 11.54 12.50
C HIS A 131 1.90 10.40 12.57
N ILE A 132 2.38 9.15 12.69
CA ILE A 132 1.52 7.97 12.84
C ILE A 132 0.66 8.08 14.09
N LYS A 133 1.23 8.53 15.21
CA LYS A 133 0.46 8.78 16.44
C LYS A 133 -0.63 9.83 16.22
N GLY A 134 -0.30 10.93 15.54
CA GLY A 134 -1.27 11.96 15.18
C GLY A 134 -2.39 11.46 14.26
N MET A 135 -2.14 10.44 13.43
CA MET A 135 -3.18 9.76 12.65
C MET A 135 -4.07 8.87 13.53
N MET A 136 -3.48 8.09 14.44
CA MET A 136 -4.22 7.27 15.41
C MET A 136 -5.15 8.10 16.30
N ASP A 137 -4.65 9.24 16.79
CA ASP A 137 -5.39 10.12 17.72
C ASP A 137 -6.55 10.86 17.04
N LYS A 138 -6.51 11.03 15.71
CA LYS A 138 -7.56 11.72 14.94
C LYS A 138 -8.78 10.84 14.62
N GLU A 139 -8.68 9.52 14.76
CA GLU A 139 -9.73 8.58 14.33
C GLU A 139 -10.57 7.97 15.48
N ALA A 140 -10.24 8.17 16.76
CA ALA A 140 -11.09 7.72 17.87
C ALA A 140 -12.26 8.70 18.20
N PRO A 141 -13.47 8.19 18.51
CA PRO A 141 -14.58 8.02 17.59
C PRO A 141 -15.46 9.28 17.45
N ARG A 142 -15.91 9.58 16.22
CA ARG A 142 -17.25 10.17 16.05
C ARG A 142 -18.24 9.02 15.93
N THR A 143 -18.82 8.61 17.05
CA THR A 143 -20.03 7.79 17.04
C THR A 143 -21.11 8.57 16.30
N GLY A 144 -21.37 8.18 15.06
CA GLY A 144 -22.36 8.84 14.23
C GLY A 144 -22.22 8.31 12.82
N SER A 145 -22.96 7.23 12.55
CA SER A 145 -23.50 6.81 11.25
C SER A 145 -23.05 7.64 10.05
N LEU A 146 -22.51 6.98 9.03
CA LEU A 146 -22.66 7.22 7.58
C LEU A 146 -21.65 6.26 6.91
N GLY A 147 -22.06 5.20 6.22
CA GLY A 147 -22.82 5.30 4.98
C GLY A 147 -21.90 5.81 3.87
N SER A 148 -21.25 4.89 3.14
CA SER A 148 -20.68 5.08 1.80
C SER A 148 -19.92 6.40 1.52
N GLN A 149 -18.64 6.48 1.87
CA GLN A 149 -17.76 7.55 1.35
C GLN A 149 -16.35 7.06 0.99
N VAL A 150 -16.27 5.99 0.20
CA VAL A 150 -15.03 5.63 -0.54
C VAL A 150 -14.92 6.36 -1.90
N GLY A 151 -15.91 7.20 -2.26
CA GLY A 151 -16.06 7.72 -3.63
C GLY A 151 -15.58 9.16 -3.90
N THR A 152 -15.15 9.93 -2.89
CA THR A 152 -14.92 11.39 -3.07
C THR A 152 -13.46 11.81 -3.16
N TRP A 153 -12.50 10.91 -2.91
CA TRP A 153 -11.07 11.25 -3.00
C TRP A 153 -10.50 11.17 -4.42
N PHE A 154 -11.04 10.32 -5.30
CA PHE A 154 -10.48 10.11 -6.65
C PHE A 154 -10.87 11.20 -7.67
N LYS A 155 -11.87 12.04 -7.37
CA LYS A 155 -12.52 12.92 -8.36
C LYS A 155 -11.83 14.28 -8.59
N GLY A 156 -10.79 14.59 -7.82
CA GLY A 156 -10.13 15.92 -7.84
C GLY A 156 -8.82 16.02 -8.64
N ARG A 157 -8.19 14.89 -9.02
CA ARG A 157 -6.81 14.90 -9.56
C ARG A 157 -6.67 14.59 -11.06
N PHE A 158 -7.70 14.04 -11.69
CA PHE A 158 -7.69 13.79 -13.14
C PHE A 158 -8.86 14.52 -13.80
N GLY A 159 -8.57 15.72 -14.30
CA GLY A 159 -9.50 16.49 -15.11
C GLY A 159 -9.75 15.83 -16.46
N GLY A 160 -11.01 15.88 -16.91
CA GLY A 160 -11.38 15.55 -18.28
C GLY A 160 -12.69 14.79 -18.42
N SER A 161 -13.82 15.34 -17.96
CA SER A 161 -15.13 14.88 -18.44
C SER A 161 -15.51 15.66 -19.69
N GLY A 162 -15.10 15.13 -20.85
CA GLY A 162 -15.70 15.49 -22.13
C GLY A 162 -17.15 15.00 -22.15
N SER A 163 -18.10 15.91 -22.04
CA SER A 163 -19.51 15.61 -22.20
C SER A 163 -19.82 15.41 -23.69
N VAL A 164 -19.98 14.16 -24.11
CA VAL A 164 -20.55 13.82 -25.42
C VAL A 164 -22.07 13.95 -25.35
N SER A 165 -22.57 14.73 -26.30
CA SER A 165 -23.95 15.07 -26.58
C SER A 165 -24.90 13.88 -26.64
N ARG A 166 -26.14 14.09 -26.18
CA ARG A 166 -27.32 13.45 -26.79
C ARG A 166 -28.21 14.53 -27.36
N GLY A 167 -28.07 14.74 -28.67
CA GLY A 167 -29.15 15.28 -29.49
C GLY A 167 -30.32 14.32 -29.44
N LYS A 168 -31.52 14.87 -29.31
CA LYS A 168 -32.75 14.12 -29.54
C LYS A 168 -33.48 14.90 -30.61
N ASP A 169 -33.31 14.39 -31.82
CA ASP A 169 -33.90 14.90 -33.04
C ASP A 169 -35.37 14.47 -33.07
N MET A 170 -36.23 15.45 -33.41
CA MET A 170 -37.51 15.34 -34.13
C MET A 170 -38.67 14.56 -33.47
#